data_AF-A0A356EJN6-F1
#
_entry.id   AF-A0A356EJN6-F1
#
_cell.length_a   1.000
_cell.length_b   1.000
_cell.length_c   1.000
_cell.angle_alpha   90.00
_cell.angle_beta   90.00
_cell.angle_gamma   90.00
#
_symmetry.space_group_name_H-M   'P 1'
#
loop_
_entity.id
_entity.type
_entity.pdbx_description
1 polymer ?
#
loop_
_entity_poly.entity_id
_entity_poly.type
_entity_poly.pdbx_seq_one_letter_code
_entity_poly.pdbx_strand_id
1 'polypeptide(L)'
;MVAEMTGDGVDCRLVGDFFNRRGQLVQKDRLHFAAKADLSGDRPTIDAALTPARGPWTDITYPERDALLYHGPPLRLLRRLAAEGNDAWGQIELPGENELAGNRDKAGWLIPSAAIDACLYACGVYTWVLAAGGVTVPESLSEIRFGRPGRPLEHCTVHVLCREMTEKLGRLDFTLFGDDGSPIFEAKGYRCHVLRGGTP
;
A
#
# COMPACT_ATOMS: atom_id res chain seq x y z
N MET A 1 12.09 -15.47 1.73
CA MET A 1 12.68 -14.21 1.22
C MET A 1 14.18 -14.42 1.12
N VAL A 2 14.77 -14.00 0.01
CA VAL A 2 16.21 -14.03 -0.26
C VAL A 2 16.64 -12.58 -0.44
N ALA A 3 17.74 -12.17 0.21
CA ALA A 3 18.30 -10.84 0.11
C ALA A 3 19.81 -10.98 -0.10
N GLU A 4 20.32 -10.39 -1.17
CA GLU A 4 21.73 -10.51 -1.58
C GLU A 4 22.31 -9.10 -1.76
N MET A 5 23.43 -8.80 -1.11
CA MET A 5 24.14 -7.53 -1.29
C MET A 5 24.71 -7.44 -2.71
N THR A 6 24.43 -6.35 -3.42
CA THR A 6 24.91 -6.11 -4.79
C THR A 6 25.43 -4.68 -4.91
N GLY A 7 26.76 -4.50 -4.91
CA GLY A 7 27.36 -3.17 -4.91
C GLY A 7 26.89 -2.35 -3.71
N ASP A 8 26.23 -1.21 -3.97
CA ASP A 8 25.72 -0.27 -2.97
C ASP A 8 24.26 -0.55 -2.55
N GLY A 9 23.67 -1.67 -2.99
CA GLY A 9 22.28 -2.01 -2.70
C GLY A 9 22.06 -3.47 -2.30
N VAL A 10 20.79 -3.83 -2.17
CA VAL A 10 20.35 -5.21 -1.88
C VAL A 10 19.33 -5.65 -2.93
N ASP A 11 19.62 -6.76 -3.59
CA ASP A 11 18.64 -7.45 -4.42
C ASP A 11 17.77 -8.32 -3.51
N CYS A 12 16.48 -7.95 -3.40
CA CYS A 12 15.48 -8.61 -2.58
C CYS A 12 14.54 -9.44 -3.45
N ARG A 13 14.33 -10.70 -3.10
CA ARG A 13 13.41 -11.63 -3.78
C ARG A 13 12.50 -12.33 -2.78
N LEU A 14 11.19 -12.27 -3.02
CA LEU A 14 10.23 -13.15 -2.37
C LEU A 14 9.91 -14.31 -3.30
N VAL A 15 10.35 -15.50 -2.94
CA VAL A 15 10.08 -16.75 -3.65
C VAL A 15 9.24 -17.67 -2.77
N GLY A 16 8.47 -18.54 -3.40
CA GLY A 16 7.68 -19.56 -2.73
C GLY A 16 7.39 -20.74 -3.64
N ASP A 17 7.24 -21.92 -3.06
CA ASP A 17 6.87 -23.11 -3.81
C ASP A 17 5.41 -23.02 -4.28
N PHE A 18 5.19 -23.31 -5.56
CA PHE A 18 3.87 -23.31 -6.16
C PHE A 18 3.34 -24.73 -6.26
N PHE A 19 2.25 -25.00 -5.52
CA PHE A 19 1.54 -26.27 -5.54
C PHE A 19 0.24 -26.15 -6.33
N ASN A 20 -0.14 -27.20 -7.07
CA ASN A 20 -1.46 -27.26 -7.69
C ASN A 20 -2.56 -27.62 -6.67
N ARG A 21 -3.82 -27.64 -7.11
CA ARG A 21 -4.98 -28.03 -6.27
C ARG A 21 -4.91 -29.45 -5.71
N ARG A 22 -4.05 -30.32 -6.26
CA ARG A 22 -3.82 -31.70 -5.77
C ARG A 22 -2.65 -31.77 -4.77
N GLY A 23 -2.08 -30.64 -4.37
CA GLY A 23 -0.94 -30.56 -3.46
C GLY A 23 0.39 -30.98 -4.10
N GLN A 24 0.47 -31.10 -5.42
CA GLN A 24 1.71 -31.47 -6.11
C GLN A 24 2.53 -30.20 -6.39
N LEU A 25 3.83 -30.26 -6.10
CA LEU A 25 4.77 -29.18 -6.43
C LEU A 25 4.85 -29.04 -7.96
N VAL A 26 4.43 -27.88 -8.46
CA VAL A 26 4.48 -27.52 -9.89
C VAL A 26 5.75 -26.75 -10.20
N GLN A 27 6.12 -25.82 -9.33
CA GLN A 27 7.30 -25.00 -9.51
C GLN A 27 7.91 -24.69 -8.15
N LYS A 28 9.17 -25.07 -7.98
CA LYS A 28 9.97 -24.69 -6.81
C LYS A 28 10.42 -23.24 -6.92
N ASP A 29 10.49 -22.53 -5.80
CA ASP A 29 11.06 -21.18 -5.71
C ASP A 29 10.46 -20.19 -6.73
N ARG A 30 9.14 -20.27 -6.98
CA ARG A 30 8.44 -19.34 -7.87
C ARG A 30 8.60 -17.92 -7.33
N LEU A 31 9.11 -17.02 -8.18
CA LEU A 31 9.23 -15.61 -7.86
C LEU A 31 7.83 -14.98 -7.71
N HIS A 32 7.59 -14.34 -6.57
CA HIS A 32 6.41 -13.53 -6.30
C HIS A 32 6.71 -12.04 -6.48
N PHE A 33 7.79 -11.56 -5.86
CA PHE A 33 8.23 -10.17 -5.93
C PHE A 33 9.74 -10.07 -5.98
N ALA A 34 10.24 -9.08 -6.70
CA ALA A 34 11.64 -8.68 -6.69
C ALA A 34 11.72 -7.15 -6.55
N ALA A 35 12.72 -6.69 -5.81
CA ALA A 35 13.01 -5.28 -5.64
C ALA A 35 14.51 -5.07 -5.45
N LYS A 36 14.99 -3.87 -5.73
CA LYS A 36 16.31 -3.41 -5.33
C LYS A 36 16.13 -2.40 -4.21
N ALA A 37 16.74 -2.66 -3.06
CA ALA A 37 16.80 -1.70 -1.97
C ALA A 37 18.10 -0.91 -2.10
N ASP A 38 17.96 0.41 -2.27
CA ASP A 38 19.08 1.33 -2.15
C ASP A 38 19.36 1.57 -0.66
N LEU A 39 20.61 1.33 -0.24
CA LEU A 39 21.07 1.53 1.13
C LEU A 39 22.06 2.70 1.25
N SER A 40 22.17 3.54 0.21
CA SER A 40 22.95 4.77 0.30
C SER A 40 22.47 5.60 1.51
N GLY A 41 23.43 6.14 2.27
CA GLY A 41 23.20 6.61 3.65
C GLY A 41 22.28 7.83 3.80
N ASP A 42 21.96 8.52 2.70
CA ASP A 42 21.10 9.69 2.72
C ASP A 42 19.65 9.30 2.42
N ARG A 43 18.73 9.72 3.30
CA ARG A 43 17.29 9.54 3.02
C ARG A 43 16.93 10.37 1.79
N PRO A 44 16.20 9.79 0.82
CA PRO A 44 15.78 10.55 -0.35
C PRO A 44 14.84 11.69 0.08
N THR A 45 15.08 12.88 -0.44
CA THR A 45 14.11 13.98 -0.32
C THR A 45 12.87 13.63 -1.13
N ILE A 46 11.71 13.64 -0.48
CA ILE A 46 10.41 13.53 -1.15
C ILE A 46 9.90 14.95 -1.37
N ASP A 47 9.95 15.39 -2.62
CA ASP A 47 9.42 16.69 -3.06
C ASP A 47 7.92 16.57 -3.36
N ALA A 48 7.14 16.39 -2.29
CA ALA A 48 5.69 16.35 -2.34
C ALA A 48 5.12 17.25 -1.25
N ALA A 49 4.08 18.01 -1.59
CA ALA A 49 3.37 18.86 -0.65
C ALA A 49 1.94 18.33 -0.46
N LEU A 50 1.51 18.24 0.79
CA LEU A 50 0.12 17.89 1.09
C LEU A 50 -0.79 19.03 0.61
N THR A 51 -1.68 18.70 -0.31
CA THR A 51 -2.73 19.61 -0.76
C THR A 51 -3.98 19.45 0.11
N PRO A 52 -4.79 20.51 0.32
CA PRO A 52 -6.05 20.39 1.01
C PRO A 52 -6.97 19.39 0.32
N ALA A 53 -7.64 18.55 1.11
CA ALA A 53 -8.61 17.61 0.57
C ALA A 53 -9.78 18.33 -0.11
N ARG A 54 -10.21 17.78 -1.23
CA ARG A 54 -11.35 18.28 -1.99
C ARG A 54 -12.45 17.23 -2.11
N GLY A 55 -13.68 17.69 -2.24
CA GLY A 55 -14.86 16.83 -2.21
C GLY A 55 -15.32 16.45 -0.78
N PRO A 56 -16.46 15.76 -0.66
CA PRO A 56 -17.00 15.36 0.62
C PRO A 56 -16.23 14.17 1.21
N TRP A 57 -16.02 14.20 2.53
CA TRP A 57 -15.49 13.05 3.26
C TRP A 57 -16.56 11.97 3.44
N THR A 58 -16.16 10.73 3.20
CA THR A 58 -16.98 9.52 3.42
C THR A 58 -16.28 8.63 4.43
N ASP A 59 -17.02 8.18 5.45
CA ASP A 59 -16.55 7.20 6.43
C ASP A 59 -16.31 5.84 5.77
N ILE A 60 -15.20 5.20 6.12
CA ILE A 60 -14.83 3.88 5.62
C ILE A 60 -15.34 2.80 6.57
N THR A 61 -16.20 1.95 6.03
CA THR A 61 -16.66 0.73 6.69
C THR A 61 -15.97 -0.46 6.06
N TYR A 62 -15.12 -1.15 6.82
CA TYR A 62 -14.46 -2.36 6.36
C TYR A 62 -15.46 -3.52 6.28
N PRO A 63 -15.43 -4.31 5.20
CA PRO A 63 -16.27 -5.50 5.10
C PRO A 63 -16.00 -6.54 6.20
N GLU A 64 -17.01 -7.36 6.45
CA GLU A 64 -16.93 -8.51 7.36
C GLU A 64 -16.19 -9.70 6.72
N ARG A 65 -15.96 -10.76 7.52
CA ARG A 65 -15.10 -11.90 7.15
C ARG A 65 -15.55 -12.71 5.94
N ASP A 66 -16.83 -12.65 5.60
CA ASP A 66 -17.46 -13.36 4.48
C ASP A 66 -17.38 -12.59 3.16
N ALA A 67 -16.87 -11.35 3.17
CA ALA A 67 -16.67 -10.56 1.97
C ALA A 67 -15.53 -11.11 1.09
N LEU A 68 -15.58 -10.76 -0.20
CA LEU A 68 -14.55 -11.12 -1.19
C LEU A 68 -13.14 -10.69 -0.77
N LEU A 69 -13.04 -9.56 -0.05
CA LEU A 69 -11.79 -9.04 0.50
C LEU A 69 -12.00 -8.67 1.97
N TYR A 70 -11.27 -9.36 2.86
CA TYR A 70 -11.27 -9.13 4.29
C TYR A 70 -9.91 -8.61 4.76
N HIS A 71 -9.91 -7.48 5.47
CA HIS A 71 -8.74 -6.97 6.18
C HIS A 71 -8.85 -7.31 7.66
N GLY A 72 -7.79 -7.91 8.22
CA GLY A 72 -7.70 -8.15 9.66
C GLY A 72 -7.63 -6.84 10.46
N PRO A 73 -8.02 -6.83 11.75
CA PRO A 73 -8.09 -5.60 12.54
C PRO A 73 -6.84 -4.69 12.48
N PRO A 74 -5.60 -5.21 12.52
CA PRO A 74 -4.40 -4.37 12.47
C PRO A 74 -4.17 -3.65 11.13
N LEU A 75 -4.86 -4.08 10.06
CA LEU A 75 -4.78 -3.50 8.72
C LEU A 75 -5.88 -2.44 8.47
N ARG A 76 -6.80 -2.27 9.42
CA ARG A 76 -7.97 -1.39 9.28
C ARG A 76 -7.66 0.05 9.70
N LEU A 77 -6.66 0.67 9.06
CA LEU A 77 -6.16 1.99 9.48
C LEU A 77 -6.82 3.17 8.73
N LEU A 78 -7.44 2.94 7.57
CA LEU A 78 -8.14 3.99 6.81
C LEU A 78 -9.48 4.31 7.47
N ARG A 79 -9.71 5.58 7.80
CA ARG A 79 -10.93 6.04 8.48
C ARG A 79 -11.93 6.69 7.54
N ARG A 80 -11.43 7.56 6.68
CA ARG A 80 -12.25 8.38 5.77
C ARG A 80 -11.54 8.57 4.45
N LEU A 81 -12.32 8.76 3.39
CA LEU A 81 -11.82 9.12 2.07
C LEU A 81 -12.62 10.31 1.51
N ALA A 82 -11.94 11.25 0.89
CA ALA A 82 -12.53 12.25 0.00
C ALA A 82 -11.90 12.09 -1.39
N ALA A 83 -12.67 12.32 -2.45
CA ALA A 83 -12.17 12.21 -3.81
C ALA A 83 -12.77 13.30 -4.71
N GLU A 84 -11.97 13.83 -5.62
CA GLU A 84 -12.38 14.77 -6.65
C GLU A 84 -11.54 14.58 -7.91
N GLY A 85 -12.20 14.31 -9.04
CA GLY A 85 -11.49 14.05 -10.30
C GLY A 85 -10.54 12.86 -10.18
N ASN A 86 -9.26 13.11 -10.41
CA ASN A 86 -8.19 12.11 -10.34
C ASN A 86 -7.49 12.05 -8.98
N ASP A 87 -7.90 12.88 -8.03
CA ASP A 87 -7.29 12.97 -6.70
C ASP A 87 -8.18 12.31 -5.65
N ALA A 88 -7.54 11.73 -4.64
CA ALA A 88 -8.21 11.34 -3.40
C ALA A 88 -7.32 11.55 -2.18
N TRP A 89 -7.97 11.79 -1.04
CA TRP A 89 -7.33 11.97 0.24
C TRP A 89 -7.91 10.97 1.23
N GLY A 90 -7.06 10.21 1.88
CA GLY A 90 -7.44 9.24 2.90
C GLY A 90 -6.91 9.66 4.27
N GLN A 91 -7.74 9.60 5.31
CA GLN A 91 -7.30 9.76 6.69
C GLN A 91 -6.89 8.39 7.26
N ILE A 92 -5.64 8.26 7.67
CA ILE A 92 -5.06 7.03 8.21
C ILE A 92 -4.61 7.28 9.65
N GLU A 93 -4.94 6.38 10.55
CA GLU A 93 -4.46 6.43 11.94
C GLU A 93 -3.43 5.33 12.16
N LEU A 94 -2.18 5.73 12.46
CA LEU A 94 -1.16 4.74 12.79
C LEU A 94 -1.44 4.11 14.16
N PRO A 95 -1.19 2.80 14.32
CA PRO A 95 -1.36 2.18 15.62
C PRO A 95 -0.26 2.66 16.59
N GLY A 96 -0.55 2.62 17.89
CA GLY A 96 0.46 2.88 18.92
C GLY A 96 1.53 1.78 18.99
N GLU A 97 1.14 0.57 18.60
CA GLU A 97 2.05 -0.58 18.52
C GLU A 97 1.99 -1.21 17.13
N ASN A 98 3.15 -1.59 16.59
CA ASN A 98 3.21 -2.37 15.35
C ASN A 98 2.88 -3.85 15.64
N GLU A 99 1.59 -4.17 15.76
CA GLU A 99 1.11 -5.53 16.05
C GLU A 99 1.60 -6.56 15.03
N LEU A 100 1.74 -6.16 13.75
CA LEU A 100 2.24 -7.03 12.68
C LEU A 100 3.72 -7.41 12.83
N ALA A 101 4.50 -6.61 13.58
CA ALA A 101 5.87 -6.98 13.91
C ALA A 101 5.94 -8.19 14.84
N GLY A 102 4.90 -8.44 15.65
CA GLY A 102 4.90 -9.48 16.68
C GLY A 102 6.07 -9.31 17.64
N ASN A 103 6.79 -10.41 17.90
CA ASN A 103 7.96 -10.43 18.80
C ASN A 103 9.29 -10.00 18.12
N ARG A 104 9.24 -9.48 16.89
CA ARG A 104 10.47 -9.04 16.20
C ARG A 104 10.98 -7.73 16.79
N ASP A 105 12.29 -7.53 16.69
CA ASP A 105 12.88 -6.24 17.02
C ASP A 105 12.28 -5.15 16.12
N LYS A 106 11.73 -4.13 16.76
CA LYS A 106 11.10 -2.97 16.12
C LYS A 106 12.14 -1.92 15.76
N ALA A 107 13.38 -2.03 16.27
CA ALA A 107 14.47 -1.14 15.90
C ALA A 107 14.70 -1.19 14.38
N GLY A 108 14.79 -0.01 13.76
CA GLY A 108 14.99 0.13 12.32
C GLY A 108 13.74 0.04 11.45
N TRP A 109 12.56 -0.23 12.00
CA TRP A 109 11.31 -0.14 11.23
C TRP A 109 10.96 1.33 10.98
N LEU A 110 10.92 1.73 9.70
CA LEU A 110 10.60 3.11 9.32
C LEU A 110 9.10 3.41 9.48
N ILE A 111 8.25 2.44 9.15
CA ILE A 111 6.79 2.53 9.28
C ILE A 111 6.18 1.13 9.54
N PRO A 112 4.99 1.06 10.15
CA PRO A 112 4.21 -0.18 10.18
C PRO A 112 3.84 -0.59 8.75
N SER A 113 3.97 -1.88 8.41
CA SER A 113 3.53 -2.40 7.10
C SER A 113 2.03 -2.17 6.87
N ALA A 114 1.24 -2.12 7.94
CA ALA A 114 -0.17 -1.75 7.90
C ALA A 114 -0.42 -0.35 7.34
N ALA A 115 0.53 0.58 7.47
CA ALA A 115 0.41 1.92 6.89
C ALA A 115 0.50 1.89 5.36
N ILE A 116 1.43 1.07 4.82
CA ILE A 116 1.52 0.83 3.37
C ILE A 116 0.24 0.17 2.88
N ASP A 117 -0.23 -0.86 3.58
CA ASP A 117 -1.47 -1.57 3.22
C ASP A 117 -2.69 -0.64 3.24
N ALA A 118 -2.82 0.23 4.23
CA ALA A 118 -3.91 1.21 4.29
C ALA A 118 -3.87 2.21 3.13
N CYS A 119 -2.69 2.59 2.64
CA CYS A 119 -2.57 3.41 1.43
C CYS A 119 -2.98 2.64 0.16
N LEU A 120 -2.58 1.37 0.04
CA LEU A 120 -3.04 0.49 -1.05
C LEU A 120 -4.56 0.29 -1.00
N TYR A 121 -5.12 0.17 0.20
CA TYR A 121 -6.56 0.07 0.41
C TYR A 121 -7.26 1.37 0.02
N ALA A 122 -6.69 2.54 0.34
CA ALA A 122 -7.22 3.83 -0.13
C ALA A 122 -7.26 3.91 -1.67
N CYS A 123 -6.23 3.45 -2.37
CA CYS A 123 -6.25 3.30 -3.83
C CYS A 123 -7.36 2.35 -4.31
N GLY A 124 -7.59 1.25 -3.59
CA GLY A 124 -8.65 0.29 -3.87
C GLY A 124 -10.06 0.86 -3.67
N VAL A 125 -10.29 1.62 -2.59
CA VAL A 125 -11.57 2.30 -2.32
C VAL A 125 -11.81 3.39 -3.37
N TYR A 126 -10.79 4.19 -3.69
CA TYR A 126 -10.88 5.17 -4.79
C TYR A 126 -11.29 4.48 -6.11
N THR A 127 -10.64 3.36 -6.43
CA THR A 127 -10.97 2.59 -7.63
C THR A 127 -12.36 1.99 -7.57
N TRP A 128 -12.82 1.50 -6.41
CA TRP A 128 -14.17 0.99 -6.23
C TRP A 128 -15.23 2.04 -6.56
N VAL A 129 -15.02 3.27 -6.09
CA VAL A 129 -15.91 4.42 -6.35
C VAL A 129 -15.94 4.78 -7.83
N LEU A 130 -14.79 4.82 -8.52
CA LEU A 130 -14.74 5.19 -9.94
C LEU A 130 -15.07 4.05 -10.91
N ALA A 131 -14.75 2.81 -10.55
CA ALA A 131 -14.90 1.63 -11.41
C ALA A 131 -16.18 0.83 -11.12
N ALA A 132 -17.15 1.44 -10.43
CA ALA A 132 -18.48 0.90 -10.14
C ALA A 132 -18.46 -0.50 -9.49
N GLY A 133 -17.66 -0.67 -8.43
CA GLY A 133 -17.64 -1.93 -7.67
C GLY A 133 -16.53 -2.91 -8.04
N GLY A 134 -15.43 -2.44 -8.63
CA GLY A 134 -14.25 -3.27 -8.88
C GLY A 134 -13.37 -3.41 -7.63
N VAL A 135 -13.00 -4.64 -7.26
CA VAL A 135 -11.98 -4.91 -6.24
C VAL A 135 -10.61 -4.90 -6.91
N THR A 136 -9.64 -4.20 -6.35
CA THR A 136 -8.29 -4.13 -6.92
C THR A 136 -7.36 -5.16 -6.29
N VAL A 137 -6.57 -5.85 -7.10
CA VAL A 137 -5.45 -6.67 -6.65
C VAL A 137 -4.13 -5.99 -7.04
N PRO A 138 -3.22 -5.73 -6.08
CA PRO A 138 -1.89 -5.21 -6.35
C PRO A 138 -1.13 -6.07 -7.35
N GLU A 139 -0.55 -5.44 -8.38
CA GLU A 139 0.34 -6.10 -9.34
C GLU A 139 1.80 -5.74 -9.05
N SER A 140 2.11 -4.44 -9.02
CA SER A 140 3.48 -3.97 -8.82
C SER A 140 3.53 -2.52 -8.34
N LEU A 141 4.70 -2.12 -7.84
CA LEU A 141 5.09 -0.73 -7.61
C LEU A 141 6.37 -0.47 -8.39
N SER A 142 6.52 0.70 -9.00
CA SER A 142 7.78 1.06 -9.66
C SER A 142 8.85 1.47 -8.64
N GLU A 143 8.44 2.22 -7.62
CA GLU A 143 9.35 2.76 -6.61
C GLU A 143 8.59 3.03 -5.31
N ILE A 144 9.26 2.83 -4.17
CA ILE A 144 8.85 3.37 -2.88
C ILE A 144 10.04 4.13 -2.27
N ARG A 145 9.82 5.37 -1.85
CA ARG A 145 10.79 6.22 -1.16
C ARG A 145 10.32 6.47 0.24
N PHE A 146 11.21 6.31 1.21
CA PHE A 146 10.92 6.59 2.62
C PHE A 146 11.49 7.95 3.00
N GLY A 147 10.63 8.84 3.48
CA GLY A 147 10.98 10.13 4.04
C GLY A 147 11.30 9.98 5.52
N ARG A 148 10.62 10.76 6.37
CA ARG A 148 10.78 10.60 7.82
C ARG A 148 10.05 9.35 8.35
N PRO A 149 10.46 8.79 9.49
CA PRO A 149 9.70 7.72 10.14
C PRO A 149 8.31 8.18 10.56
N GLY A 150 7.35 7.25 10.57
CA GLY A 150 6.04 7.48 11.19
C GLY A 150 6.13 7.46 12.71
N ARG A 151 5.27 8.21 13.39
CA ARG A 151 5.17 8.22 14.86
C ARG A 151 4.02 7.32 15.33
N PRO A 152 4.14 6.67 16.50
CA PRO A 152 3.02 5.95 17.11
C PRO A 152 1.80 6.87 17.27
N LEU A 153 0.60 6.35 16.99
CA LEU A 153 -0.67 7.08 17.08
C LEU A 153 -0.77 8.33 16.19
N GLU A 154 0.12 8.47 15.18
CA GLU A 154 0.11 9.62 14.29
C GLU A 154 -1.11 9.62 13.37
N HIS A 155 -1.73 10.80 13.25
CA HIS A 155 -2.77 11.04 12.26
C HIS A 155 -2.11 11.40 10.92
N CYS A 156 -2.33 10.56 9.93
CA CYS A 156 -1.73 10.70 8.61
C CYS A 156 -2.79 11.01 7.56
N THR A 157 -2.35 11.67 6.49
CA THR A 157 -3.14 11.84 5.27
C THR A 157 -2.41 11.17 4.11
N VAL A 158 -3.05 10.21 3.45
CA VAL A 158 -2.58 9.73 2.14
C VAL A 158 -3.20 10.60 1.06
N HIS A 159 -2.38 11.14 0.15
CA HIS A 159 -2.85 11.72 -1.11
C HIS A 159 -2.60 10.70 -2.21
N VAL A 160 -3.66 10.34 -2.94
CA VAL A 160 -3.66 9.40 -4.05
C VAL A 160 -3.90 10.19 -5.33
N LEU A 161 -3.08 9.94 -6.35
CA LEU A 161 -3.23 10.51 -7.68
C LEU A 161 -3.38 9.39 -8.70
N CYS A 162 -4.56 9.32 -9.31
CA CYS A 162 -4.84 8.39 -10.39
C CYS A 162 -4.24 8.89 -11.70
N ARG A 163 -3.26 8.15 -12.21
CA ARG A 163 -2.60 8.43 -13.50
C ARG A 163 -3.37 7.85 -14.66
N GLU A 164 -3.95 6.67 -14.46
CA GLU A 164 -4.67 5.94 -15.49
C GLU A 164 -5.69 5.01 -14.83
N MET A 165 -6.89 4.97 -15.37
CA MET A 165 -7.91 4.01 -14.95
C MET A 165 -8.62 3.46 -16.16
N THR A 166 -8.71 2.13 -16.22
CA THR A 166 -9.44 1.38 -17.24
C THR A 166 -10.34 0.38 -16.53
N GLU A 167 -11.14 -0.38 -17.30
CA GLU A 167 -11.98 -1.43 -16.71
C GLU A 167 -11.22 -2.57 -16.05
N LYS A 168 -9.94 -2.76 -16.39
CA LYS A 168 -9.14 -3.92 -15.98
C LYS A 168 -7.89 -3.55 -15.20
N LEU A 169 -7.42 -2.31 -15.32
CA LEU A 169 -6.14 -1.85 -14.81
C LEU A 169 -6.28 -0.45 -14.22
N GLY A 170 -5.63 -0.23 -13.09
CA GLY A 170 -5.41 1.08 -12.50
C GLY A 170 -3.92 1.36 -12.36
N ARG A 171 -3.52 2.61 -12.60
CA ARG A 171 -2.19 3.15 -12.30
C ARG A 171 -2.32 4.37 -11.41
N LEU A 172 -1.74 4.30 -10.21
CA LEU A 172 -1.82 5.34 -9.21
C LEU A 172 -0.43 5.65 -8.64
N ASP A 173 -0.27 6.87 -8.17
CA ASP A 173 0.80 7.26 -7.26
C ASP A 173 0.16 7.64 -5.92
N PHE A 174 0.88 7.48 -4.82
CA PHE A 174 0.40 7.93 -3.52
C PHE A 174 1.52 8.34 -2.58
N THR A 175 1.23 9.34 -1.75
CA THR A 175 2.16 9.84 -0.72
C THR A 175 1.45 9.88 0.61
N LEU A 176 2.06 9.29 1.63
CA LEU A 176 1.60 9.38 3.01
C LEU A 176 2.30 10.55 3.71
N PHE A 177 1.52 11.48 4.23
CA PHE A 177 1.98 12.61 5.04
C PHE A 177 1.56 12.39 6.49
N GLY A 178 2.39 12.81 7.45
CA GLY A 178 1.94 12.88 8.84
C GLY A 178 1.23 14.19 9.17
N ASP A 179 0.88 14.37 10.44
CA ASP A 179 0.10 15.53 10.92
C ASP A 179 0.80 16.89 10.72
N ASP A 180 2.13 16.89 10.61
CA ASP A 180 2.97 18.06 10.34
C ASP A 180 3.08 18.40 8.84
N GLY A 181 2.39 17.63 7.98
CA GLY A 181 2.41 17.79 6.53
C GLY A 181 3.68 17.29 5.84
N SER A 182 4.64 16.74 6.59
CA SER A 182 5.86 16.18 5.99
C SER A 182 5.64 14.76 5.48
N PRO A 183 6.29 14.37 4.36
CA PRO A 183 6.11 13.06 3.77
C PRO A 183 6.80 11.97 4.60
N ILE A 184 6.03 10.93 4.93
CA ILE A 184 6.50 9.71 5.57
C ILE A 184 7.04 8.75 4.50
N PHE A 185 6.29 8.54 3.42
CA PHE A 185 6.77 7.81 2.25
C PHE A 185 5.95 8.15 1.00
N GLU A 186 6.54 7.91 -0.17
CA GLU A 186 5.94 8.07 -1.49
C GLU A 186 6.06 6.77 -2.26
N ALA A 187 5.01 6.39 -2.97
CA ALA A 187 4.98 5.24 -3.86
C ALA A 187 4.55 5.69 -5.27
N LYS A 188 5.35 5.31 -6.27
CA LYS A 188 5.10 5.64 -7.68
C LYS A 188 4.86 4.40 -8.53
N GLY A 189 4.02 4.58 -9.55
CA GLY A 189 3.73 3.53 -10.52
C GLY A 189 3.08 2.32 -9.89
N TYR A 190 2.21 2.53 -8.88
CA TYR A 190 1.37 1.46 -8.36
C TYR A 190 0.45 0.98 -9.47
N ARG A 191 0.55 -0.30 -9.82
CA ARG A 191 -0.33 -0.97 -10.77
C ARG A 191 -1.19 -1.98 -10.04
N CYS A 192 -2.47 -2.01 -10.39
CA CYS A 192 -3.41 -2.99 -9.88
C CYS A 192 -4.34 -3.49 -10.97
N HIS A 193 -4.73 -4.77 -10.86
CA HIS A 193 -5.80 -5.34 -11.66
C HIS A 193 -7.15 -5.03 -11.00
N VAL A 194 -8.11 -4.59 -11.81
CA VAL A 194 -9.50 -4.39 -11.38
C VAL A 194 -10.26 -5.69 -11.63
N LEU A 195 -10.64 -6.36 -10.55
CA LEU A 195 -11.47 -7.55 -10.57
C LEU A 195 -12.93 -7.13 -10.40
N ARG A 196 -13.75 -7.45 -11.39
CA ARG A 196 -15.21 -7.35 -11.31
C ARG A 196 -15.76 -8.75 -11.06
N GLY A 197 -16.68 -8.86 -10.11
CA GLY A 197 -17.37 -10.13 -9.86
C GLY A 197 -18.08 -10.59 -11.13
N GLY A 198 -17.75 -11.79 -11.61
CA GLY A 198 -18.76 -12.60 -12.26
C GLY A 198 -19.78 -13.01 -11.19
N THR A 199 -21.06 -12.98 -11.53
CA THR A 199 -22.13 -13.55 -10.71
C THR A 199 -21.72 -14.95 -10.22
N PRO A 200 -22.06 -15.35 -8.98
CA PRO A 200 -21.78 -16.71 -8.48
C PRO A 200 -22.24 -17.80 -9.44
#